data_AF-A0AAV7DAV4-F1
#
_entry.id   AF-A0AAV7DAV4-F1
#
_cell.length_a   1.000
_cell.length_b   1.000
_cell.length_c   1.000
_cell.angle_alpha   90.00
_cell.angle_beta   90.00
_cell.angle_gamma   90.00
#
_symmetry.space_group_name_H-M   'P 1'
#
loop_
_entity.id
_entity.type
_entity.pdbx_description
1 polymer ?
#
loop_
_entity_poly.entity_id
_entity_poly.type
_entity_poly.pdbx_seq_one_letter_code
_entity_poly.pdbx_strand_id
1 'polypeptide(L)'
;MLSAHYAVVFLISLRLCLLGCNGDKIRPFLTYYETVSYNRDQLFKDHQRSKRATNQVQSTVQIEIFGYNRNFELMLRRDRSVFTDDFKVMSDDTSIPIDISFVYSGILKDEGESFCHGSVIDGYFHGSIQTRNGTFYIEYEKHDNGTVESYIYHEKDIDVKSFELSLKKYEFLERMKWNSKEESVTRTKRSVDMSRTTCLMQLKADYLFFKRFRNLQEAISQIAGYMRSVNAIYDQVNFNGIKHINFKVKVLNIIQEKQPDNAMNSAYIGPEKLLMLHSSYNYNNVCLSYLLTNRDYNGVLGVAWTGKEGNNGGICSMFSKLKDAPGTEGSLNTGIVTIQKYGQYLPPRLIHITLAHEIGHSLGSPVR
;
A
#
# COMPACT_ATOMS: atom_id res chain seq x y z
N MET A 1 25.02 59.84 4.86
CA MET A 1 23.62 59.39 5.02
C MET A 1 23.20 58.23 4.11
N LEU A 2 23.77 58.07 2.89
CA LEU A 2 23.40 56.93 2.02
C LEU A 2 23.84 55.54 2.53
N SER A 3 24.98 55.42 3.21
CA SER A 3 25.51 54.12 3.67
C SER A 3 24.64 53.41 4.71
N ALA A 4 23.85 54.15 5.51
CA ALA A 4 22.99 53.55 6.54
C ALA A 4 21.69 52.98 5.95
N HIS A 5 21.20 53.54 4.83
CA HIS A 5 20.02 53.01 4.15
C HIS A 5 20.31 51.68 3.43
N TYR A 6 21.48 51.52 2.82
CA TYR A 6 21.84 50.23 2.20
C TYR A 6 21.99 49.11 3.24
N ALA A 7 22.55 49.40 4.42
CA ALA A 7 22.68 48.40 5.49
C ALA A 7 21.32 47.98 6.07
N VAL A 8 20.37 48.92 6.22
CA VAL A 8 19.02 48.62 6.72
C VAL A 8 18.20 47.84 5.68
N VAL A 9 18.29 48.20 4.40
CA VAL A 9 17.62 47.45 3.32
C VAL A 9 18.20 46.04 3.19
N PHE A 10 19.51 45.86 3.35
CA PHE A 10 20.15 44.54 3.32
C PHE A 10 19.82 43.67 4.54
N LEU A 11 19.65 44.28 5.73
CA LEU A 11 19.21 43.56 6.94
C LEU A 11 17.72 43.20 6.90
N ILE A 12 16.88 44.01 6.25
CA ILE A 12 15.46 43.72 6.03
C ILE A 12 15.30 42.63 4.97
N SER A 13 16.08 42.63 3.88
CA SER A 13 16.06 41.54 2.90
C SER A 13 16.63 40.23 3.47
N LEU A 14 17.64 40.29 4.34
CA LEU A 14 18.15 39.11 5.06
C LEU A 14 17.14 38.58 6.10
N ARG A 15 16.38 39.46 6.78
CA ARG A 15 15.27 39.03 7.66
C ARG A 15 14.06 38.51 6.90
N LEU A 16 13.73 39.04 5.72
CA LEU A 16 12.68 38.45 4.86
C LEU A 16 13.11 37.11 4.26
N CYS A 17 14.41 36.90 4.05
CA CYS A 17 14.95 35.61 3.59
C CYS A 17 15.04 34.57 4.74
N LEU A 18 15.24 35.02 5.99
CA LEU A 18 15.22 34.18 7.19
C LEU A 18 13.81 33.97 7.79
N LEU A 19 12.81 34.70 7.31
CA LEU A 19 11.37 34.42 7.46
C LEU A 19 10.84 33.66 6.23
N GLY A 20 11.70 32.87 5.60
CA GLY A 20 11.31 31.89 4.60
C GLY A 20 10.32 30.90 5.21
N CYS A 21 9.06 31.08 4.86
CA CYS A 21 7.98 30.11 4.88
C CYS A 21 8.07 29.05 6.00
N ASN A 22 7.29 29.24 7.07
CA ASN A 22 6.52 28.11 7.59
C ASN A 22 5.52 27.70 6.50
N GLY A 23 6.02 27.17 5.39
CA GLY A 23 5.22 26.46 4.43
C GLY A 23 4.84 25.15 5.10
N ASP A 24 3.55 24.89 5.22
CA ASP A 24 3.08 23.54 5.52
C ASP A 24 3.88 22.58 4.65
N LYS A 25 4.69 21.71 5.28
CA LYS A 25 5.45 20.71 4.52
C LYS A 25 4.42 19.90 3.74
N ILE A 26 4.38 20.08 2.42
CA ILE A 26 3.48 19.36 1.51
C ILE A 26 3.61 17.83 1.71
N ARG A 27 4.79 17.39 2.19
CA ARG A 27 5.10 16.00 2.54
C ARG A 27 5.83 15.94 3.88
N PRO A 28 5.12 15.96 5.01
CA PRO A 28 5.75 16.07 6.33
C PRO A 28 6.57 14.83 6.71
N PHE A 29 6.28 13.69 6.07
CA PHE A 29 6.97 12.42 6.28
C PHE A 29 8.20 12.22 5.39
N LEU A 30 8.56 13.18 4.54
CA LEU A 30 9.74 13.08 3.68
C LEU A 30 10.78 14.12 4.09
N THR A 31 12.01 13.67 4.30
CA THR A 31 13.16 14.54 4.53
C THR A 31 13.78 15.03 3.23
N TYR A 32 13.67 14.24 2.17
CA TYR A 32 14.14 14.60 0.83
C TYR A 32 13.29 13.93 -0.26
N TYR A 33 12.99 14.69 -1.30
CA TYR A 33 12.38 14.23 -2.54
C TYR A 33 12.73 15.22 -3.65
N GLU A 34 12.71 14.77 -4.89
CA GLU A 34 12.93 15.64 -6.05
C GLU A 34 11.94 15.32 -7.17
N THR A 35 11.76 16.26 -8.09
CA THR A 35 10.93 16.05 -9.27
C THR A 35 11.62 15.11 -10.24
N VAL A 36 10.84 14.30 -10.94
CA VAL A 36 11.36 13.43 -12.00
C VAL A 36 10.98 13.94 -13.38
N SER A 37 11.83 13.62 -14.34
CA SER A 37 11.57 13.85 -15.76
C SER A 37 11.52 12.51 -16.50
N TYR A 38 10.48 12.32 -17.31
CA TYR A 38 10.33 11.21 -18.26
C TYR A 38 9.38 11.62 -19.38
N ASN A 39 9.48 10.97 -20.55
CA ASN A 39 8.63 11.29 -21.69
C ASN A 39 7.21 10.72 -21.52
N ARG A 40 6.29 11.56 -21.06
CA ARG A 40 4.91 11.19 -20.72
C ARG A 40 4.07 10.80 -21.93
N ASP A 41 4.23 11.52 -23.04
CA ASP A 41 3.52 11.21 -24.29
C ASP A 41 3.96 9.86 -24.86
N GLN A 42 5.26 9.58 -24.78
CA GLN A 42 5.82 8.30 -25.19
C GLN A 42 5.33 7.17 -24.28
N LEU A 43 5.37 7.37 -22.96
CA LEU A 43 4.86 6.40 -21.99
C LEU A 43 3.37 6.08 -22.22
N PHE A 44 2.56 7.11 -22.47
CA PHE A 44 1.15 6.94 -22.81
C PHE A 44 0.98 6.10 -24.08
N LYS A 45 1.69 6.45 -25.17
CA LYS A 45 1.63 5.71 -26.44
C LYS A 45 2.06 4.25 -26.27
N ASP A 46 3.11 4.00 -25.50
CA ASP A 46 3.64 2.65 -25.27
C ASP A 46 2.70 1.82 -24.40
N HIS A 47 2.08 2.42 -23.39
CA HIS A 47 1.00 1.78 -22.64
C HIS A 47 -0.17 1.40 -23.57
N GLN A 48 -0.65 2.33 -24.42
CA GLN A 48 -1.74 2.06 -25.35
C GLN A 48 -1.40 0.98 -26.38
N ARG A 49 -0.12 0.88 -26.79
CA ARG A 49 0.38 -0.19 -27.65
C ARG A 49 0.42 -1.53 -26.92
N SER A 50 0.95 -1.56 -25.70
CA SER A 50 1.04 -2.75 -24.85
C SER A 50 -0.35 -3.35 -24.56
N LYS A 51 -1.37 -2.51 -24.35
CA LYS A 51 -2.77 -2.95 -24.20
C LYS A 51 -3.31 -3.73 -25.40
N ARG A 52 -2.93 -3.32 -26.61
CA ARG A 52 -3.36 -3.90 -27.88
C ARG A 52 -2.49 -5.08 -28.32
N ALA A 53 -1.33 -5.27 -27.70
CA ALA A 53 -0.38 -6.30 -28.08
C ALA A 53 -0.89 -7.71 -27.75
N THR A 54 -0.85 -8.59 -28.74
CA THR A 54 -1.15 -10.03 -28.62
C THR A 54 0.09 -10.86 -28.27
N ASN A 55 1.30 -10.35 -28.55
CA ASN A 55 2.57 -11.05 -28.31
C ASN A 55 3.38 -10.39 -27.18
N GLN A 56 4.08 -11.22 -26.40
CA GLN A 56 4.79 -10.77 -25.18
C GLN A 56 5.84 -9.67 -25.43
N VAL A 57 6.59 -9.73 -26.53
CA VAL A 57 7.64 -8.73 -26.84
C VAL A 57 7.03 -7.34 -27.04
N GLN A 58 5.92 -7.26 -27.77
CA GLN A 58 5.20 -6.00 -28.03
C GLN A 58 4.43 -5.48 -26.80
N SER A 59 4.35 -6.28 -25.74
CA SER A 59 3.67 -5.90 -24.49
C SER A 59 4.59 -5.19 -23.48
N THR A 60 5.91 -5.14 -23.75
CA THR A 60 6.89 -4.51 -22.87
C THR A 60 6.85 -2.99 -23.03
N VAL A 61 6.77 -2.28 -21.91
CA VAL A 61 6.87 -0.82 -21.85
C VAL A 61 8.23 -0.47 -21.28
N GLN A 62 8.99 0.37 -21.99
CA GLN A 62 10.25 0.90 -21.51
C GLN A 62 10.06 2.35 -21.09
N ILE A 63 10.58 2.70 -19.92
CA ILE A 63 10.54 4.06 -19.41
C ILE A 63 11.88 4.41 -18.79
N GLU A 64 12.40 5.56 -19.17
CA GLU A 64 13.61 6.15 -18.59
C GLU A 64 13.18 7.31 -17.70
N ILE A 65 13.49 7.19 -16.40
CA ILE A 65 13.15 8.18 -15.39
C ILE A 65 14.45 8.75 -14.83
N PHE A 66 14.64 10.06 -14.94
CA PHE A 66 15.79 10.72 -14.33
C PHE A 66 15.43 11.26 -12.94
N GLY A 67 16.24 10.87 -11.95
CA GLY A 67 16.16 11.36 -10.57
C GLY A 67 17.29 10.78 -9.70
N TYR A 68 17.59 11.41 -8.56
CA TYR A 68 18.74 11.10 -7.70
C TYR A 68 20.07 11.08 -8.45
N ASN A 69 20.22 11.99 -9.43
CA ASN A 69 21.36 12.03 -10.34
C ASN A 69 21.63 10.69 -11.05
N ARG A 70 20.57 9.94 -11.36
CA ARG A 70 20.61 8.62 -12.00
C ARG A 70 19.47 8.49 -13.02
N ASN A 71 19.74 7.79 -14.13
CA ASN A 71 18.70 7.28 -15.02
C ASN A 71 18.25 5.89 -14.54
N PHE A 72 16.96 5.76 -14.26
CA PHE A 72 16.31 4.48 -14.03
C PHE A 72 15.65 4.04 -15.35
N GLU A 73 16.25 3.04 -16.02
CA GLU A 73 15.69 2.43 -17.24
C GLU A 73 14.86 1.19 -16.87
N LEU A 74 13.54 1.35 -16.75
CA LEU A 74 12.63 0.26 -16.36
C LEU A 74 12.15 -0.49 -17.59
N MET A 75 12.16 -1.83 -17.51
CA MET A 75 11.54 -2.73 -18.49
C MET A 75 10.31 -3.39 -17.87
N LEU A 76 9.13 -2.87 -18.22
CA LEU A 76 7.86 -3.20 -17.58
C LEU A 76 7.03 -4.15 -18.43
N ARG A 77 6.38 -5.12 -17.79
CA ARG A 77 5.38 -6.03 -18.38
C ARG A 77 4.10 -5.97 -17.57
N ARG A 78 2.96 -6.10 -18.25
CA ARG A 78 1.65 -6.11 -17.58
C ARG A 78 1.62 -7.24 -16.55
N ASP A 79 1.18 -6.93 -15.34
CA ASP A 79 1.21 -7.89 -14.24
C ASP A 79 -0.09 -7.89 -13.44
N ARG A 80 -0.84 -8.98 -13.59
CA ARG A 80 -2.11 -9.22 -12.93
C ARG A 80 -2.02 -10.23 -11.78
N SER A 81 -0.82 -10.73 -11.46
CA SER A 81 -0.67 -11.86 -10.53
C SER A 81 -1.09 -11.61 -9.06
N VAL A 82 -1.32 -10.36 -8.62
CA VAL A 82 -1.96 -10.03 -7.32
C VAL A 82 -3.47 -10.15 -7.36
N PHE A 83 -4.07 -10.31 -8.53
CA PHE A 83 -5.48 -10.53 -8.72
C PHE A 83 -5.71 -12.01 -9.07
N THR A 84 -6.87 -12.55 -8.69
CA THR A 84 -7.29 -13.86 -9.20
C THR A 84 -7.71 -13.77 -10.67
N ASP A 85 -7.76 -14.89 -11.37
CA ASP A 85 -8.20 -14.92 -12.77
C ASP A 85 -9.68 -14.49 -12.91
N ASP A 86 -10.48 -14.81 -11.88
CA ASP A 86 -11.89 -14.44 -11.74
C ASP A 86 -12.10 -13.13 -10.97
N PHE A 87 -11.07 -12.27 -10.87
CA PHE A 87 -11.10 -11.03 -10.09
C PHE A 87 -12.28 -10.12 -10.45
N LYS A 88 -12.97 -9.62 -9.44
CA LYS A 88 -14.13 -8.72 -9.58
C LYS A 88 -13.93 -7.43 -8.82
N VAL A 89 -14.33 -6.32 -9.45
CA VAL A 89 -14.50 -5.03 -8.78
C VAL A 89 -15.98 -4.78 -8.58
N MET A 90 -16.36 -4.48 -7.35
CA MET A 90 -17.70 -4.08 -6.95
C MET A 90 -17.67 -2.59 -6.65
N SER A 91 -18.61 -1.83 -7.20
CA SER A 91 -18.91 -0.46 -6.75
C SER A 91 -20.30 -0.45 -6.17
N ASP A 92 -20.43 -0.05 -4.90
CA ASP A 92 -21.73 0.04 -4.23
C ASP A 92 -22.57 -1.24 -4.44
N ASP A 93 -21.90 -2.39 -4.24
CA ASP A 93 -22.42 -3.76 -4.39
C ASP A 93 -22.85 -4.16 -5.83
N THR A 94 -22.49 -3.36 -6.83
CA THR A 94 -22.66 -3.68 -8.26
C THR A 94 -21.33 -4.07 -8.90
N SER A 95 -21.29 -5.20 -9.61
CA SER A 95 -20.07 -5.63 -10.32
C SER A 95 -19.82 -4.71 -11.51
N ILE A 96 -18.63 -4.15 -11.59
CA ILE A 96 -18.21 -3.26 -12.69
C ILE A 96 -17.07 -3.90 -13.51
N PRO A 97 -17.15 -3.88 -14.84
CA PRO A 97 -16.02 -4.27 -15.67
C PRO A 97 -14.94 -3.20 -15.57
N ILE A 98 -13.70 -3.59 -15.27
CA ILE A 98 -12.57 -2.66 -15.25
C ILE A 98 -11.33 -3.28 -15.89
N ASP A 99 -10.66 -2.48 -16.71
CA ASP A 99 -9.42 -2.87 -17.36
C ASP A 99 -8.24 -2.58 -16.43
N ILE A 100 -7.63 -3.63 -15.87
CA ILE A 100 -6.43 -3.55 -15.02
C ILE A 100 -5.11 -3.64 -15.81
N SER A 101 -5.14 -3.47 -17.13
CA SER A 101 -3.93 -3.52 -17.97
C SER A 101 -2.92 -2.39 -17.71
N PHE A 102 -3.25 -1.45 -16.84
CA PHE A 102 -2.37 -0.38 -16.39
C PHE A 102 -1.40 -0.79 -15.28
N VAL A 103 -1.53 -1.99 -14.70
CA VAL A 103 -0.63 -2.50 -13.66
C VAL A 103 0.54 -3.26 -14.29
N TYR A 104 1.75 -2.95 -13.84
CA TYR A 104 3.01 -3.46 -14.37
C TYR A 104 3.94 -3.97 -13.27
N SER A 105 4.78 -4.95 -13.63
CA SER A 105 6.01 -5.28 -12.91
C SER A 105 7.17 -5.44 -13.88
N GLY A 106 8.39 -5.38 -13.38
CA GLY A 106 9.56 -5.39 -14.22
C GLY A 106 10.86 -5.35 -13.44
N ILE A 107 11.91 -5.01 -14.17
CA ILE A 107 13.27 -4.86 -13.66
C ILE A 107 13.89 -3.61 -14.28
N LEU A 108 14.95 -3.11 -13.65
CA LEU A 108 15.88 -2.20 -14.29
C LEU A 108 16.74 -2.96 -15.31
N LYS A 109 17.04 -2.29 -16.42
CA LYS A 109 17.87 -2.84 -17.51
C LYS A 109 19.33 -3.05 -17.10
N ASP A 110 19.85 -2.21 -16.22
CA ASP A 110 21.23 -2.24 -15.70
C ASP A 110 21.39 -3.12 -14.45
N GLU A 111 20.30 -3.49 -13.77
CA GLU A 111 20.31 -4.31 -12.54
C GLU A 111 19.36 -5.52 -12.67
N GLY A 112 19.86 -6.69 -13.07
CA GLY A 112 19.01 -7.89 -13.29
C GLY A 112 18.34 -8.46 -12.03
N GLU A 113 18.86 -8.16 -10.83
CA GLU A 113 18.27 -8.55 -9.54
C GLU A 113 17.32 -7.49 -8.98
N SER A 114 17.19 -6.35 -9.65
CA SER A 114 16.22 -5.33 -9.25
C SER A 114 14.80 -5.82 -9.47
N PHE A 115 13.86 -5.19 -8.80
CA PHE A 115 12.44 -5.44 -8.99
C PHE A 115 11.71 -4.11 -8.96
N CYS A 116 10.84 -3.87 -9.93
CA CYS A 116 9.95 -2.73 -9.92
C CYS A 116 8.51 -3.18 -10.14
N HIS A 117 7.59 -2.44 -9.52
CA HIS A 117 6.17 -2.58 -9.78
C HIS A 117 5.52 -1.21 -9.73
N GLY A 118 4.45 -1.04 -10.48
CA GLY A 118 3.77 0.24 -10.56
C GLY A 118 2.64 0.21 -11.57
N SER A 119 2.09 1.38 -11.82
CA SER A 119 1.01 1.58 -12.76
C SER A 119 1.31 2.75 -13.70
N VAL A 120 0.75 2.65 -14.90
CA VAL A 120 0.78 3.73 -15.89
C VAL A 120 -0.64 4.23 -16.15
N ILE A 121 -0.94 5.46 -15.75
CA ILE A 121 -2.26 6.09 -15.89
C ILE A 121 -2.05 7.44 -16.56
N ASP A 122 -2.68 7.68 -17.71
CA ASP A 122 -2.61 8.94 -18.46
C ASP A 122 -1.17 9.47 -18.69
N GLY A 123 -0.25 8.54 -18.93
CA GLY A 123 1.17 8.85 -19.15
C GLY A 123 1.92 9.28 -17.90
N TYR A 124 1.37 9.04 -16.71
CA TYR A 124 2.08 9.13 -15.43
C TYR A 124 2.42 7.75 -14.91
N PHE A 125 3.62 7.63 -14.35
CA PHE A 125 4.06 6.43 -13.64
C PHE A 125 3.96 6.65 -12.13
N HIS A 126 3.36 5.69 -11.43
CA HIS A 126 3.41 5.57 -9.97
C HIS A 126 3.88 4.17 -9.61
N GLY A 127 4.82 4.03 -8.68
CA GLY A 127 5.31 2.71 -8.31
C GLY A 127 6.54 2.75 -7.41
N SER A 128 7.19 1.61 -7.30
CA SER A 128 8.45 1.46 -6.59
C SER A 128 9.50 0.73 -7.42
N ILE A 129 10.76 1.06 -7.14
CA ILE A 129 11.94 0.51 -7.79
C ILE A 129 12.88 0.03 -6.69
N GLN A 130 12.92 -1.28 -6.47
CA GLN A 130 13.84 -1.91 -5.56
C GLN A 130 15.17 -2.16 -6.26
N THR A 131 16.23 -1.57 -5.74
CA THR A 131 17.61 -1.68 -6.22
C THR A 131 18.48 -2.32 -5.14
N ARG A 132 19.76 -2.57 -5.45
CA ARG A 132 20.74 -2.97 -4.42
C ARG A 132 20.96 -1.90 -3.34
N ASN A 133 20.71 -0.64 -3.64
CA ASN A 133 20.94 0.49 -2.73
C ASN A 133 19.69 0.89 -1.92
N GLY A 134 18.62 0.10 -2.02
CA GLY A 134 17.33 0.36 -1.40
C GLY A 134 16.24 0.62 -2.42
N THR A 135 15.07 1.00 -1.91
CA THR A 135 13.85 1.19 -2.69
C THR A 135 13.58 2.66 -2.94
N PHE A 136 13.35 3.00 -4.20
CA PHE A 136 12.84 4.31 -4.62
C PHE A 136 11.34 4.21 -4.84
N TYR A 137 10.62 5.27 -4.49
CA TYR A 137 9.18 5.40 -4.72
C TYR A 137 8.94 6.58 -5.65
N ILE A 138 8.05 6.37 -6.62
CA ILE A 138 7.64 7.39 -7.58
C ILE A 138 6.14 7.58 -7.44
N GLU A 139 5.75 8.82 -7.25
CA GLU A 139 4.36 9.22 -7.11
C GLU A 139 4.12 10.50 -7.91
N TYR A 140 2.85 10.81 -8.16
CA TYR A 140 2.46 12.08 -8.75
C TYR A 140 1.28 12.67 -8.00
N GLU A 141 1.19 13.99 -8.03
CA GLU A 141 0.11 14.72 -7.37
C GLU A 141 -0.48 15.75 -8.31
N LYS A 142 -1.81 15.81 -8.34
CA LYS A 142 -2.57 16.81 -9.09
C LYS A 142 -2.90 17.98 -8.18
N HIS A 143 -2.25 19.11 -8.46
CA HIS A 143 -2.42 20.39 -7.78
C HIS A 143 -3.75 21.07 -8.17
N ASP A 144 -4.19 22.03 -7.35
CA ASP A 144 -5.47 22.73 -7.53
C ASP A 144 -5.50 23.58 -8.81
N ASN A 145 -4.35 24.07 -9.25
CA ASN A 145 -4.18 24.77 -10.53
C ASN A 145 -4.24 23.83 -11.76
N GLY A 146 -4.44 22.52 -11.54
CA GLY A 146 -4.52 21.50 -12.56
C GLY A 146 -3.17 20.93 -13.04
N THR A 147 -2.03 21.46 -12.56
CA THR A 147 -0.73 20.87 -12.87
C THR A 147 -0.57 19.55 -12.15
N VAL A 148 0.20 18.64 -12.75
CA VAL A 148 0.54 17.37 -12.12
C VAL A 148 2.04 17.21 -12.18
N GLU A 149 2.62 16.95 -11.01
CA GLU A 149 4.06 16.80 -10.86
C GLU A 149 4.36 15.40 -10.35
N SER A 150 5.35 14.75 -10.97
CA SER A 150 5.89 13.48 -10.50
C SER A 150 7.15 13.73 -9.68
N TYR A 151 7.28 12.99 -8.60
CA TYR A 151 8.42 13.09 -7.70
C TYR A 151 8.91 11.70 -7.32
N ILE A 152 10.19 11.63 -6.98
CA ILE A 152 10.88 10.43 -6.52
C ILE A 152 11.47 10.66 -5.14
N TYR A 153 11.44 9.62 -4.33
CA TYR A 153 12.16 9.62 -3.06
C TYR A 153 12.69 8.24 -2.70
N HIS A 154 13.78 8.20 -1.94
CA HIS A 154 14.37 6.97 -1.45
C HIS A 154 13.79 6.59 -0.09
N GLU A 155 13.74 5.30 0.22
CA GLU A 155 13.24 4.79 1.50
C GLU A 155 13.91 5.39 2.74
N LYS A 156 15.18 5.75 2.62
CA LYS A 156 15.98 6.38 3.69
C LYS A 156 15.54 7.81 4.01
N ASP A 157 14.88 8.45 3.05
CA ASP A 157 14.42 9.84 3.13
C ASP A 157 12.99 9.94 3.64
N ILE A 158 12.45 8.85 4.17
CA ILE A 158 11.18 8.80 4.89
C ILE A 158 11.49 9.05 6.37
N ASP A 159 10.90 10.08 6.97
CA ASP A 159 11.07 10.40 8.39
C ASP A 159 10.29 9.42 9.26
N VAL A 160 10.95 8.31 9.56
CA VAL A 160 10.46 7.24 10.42
C VAL A 160 10.39 7.66 11.90
N LYS A 161 11.10 8.73 12.34
CA LYS A 161 11.10 9.15 13.75
C LYS A 161 9.77 9.78 14.16
N SER A 162 9.08 10.46 13.24
CA SER A 162 7.67 10.84 13.41
C SER A 162 6.70 9.66 13.69
N PHE A 163 7.19 8.42 13.55
CA PHE A 163 6.47 7.18 13.83
C PHE A 163 6.90 6.45 15.10
N GLU A 164 7.79 6.99 15.93
CA GLU A 164 8.42 6.29 17.07
C GLU A 164 7.45 5.61 18.06
N LEU A 165 6.18 6.02 18.14
CA LEU A 165 5.16 5.34 18.96
C LEU A 165 4.47 4.16 18.26
N SER A 166 4.37 4.16 16.94
CA SER A 166 3.81 3.06 16.13
C SER A 166 4.89 2.05 15.69
N LEU A 167 6.17 2.47 15.70
CA LEU A 167 7.28 1.77 15.05
C LEU A 167 8.31 1.12 15.99
N LYS A 168 8.14 1.16 17.32
CA LYS A 168 8.88 0.23 18.23
C LYS A 168 8.66 -1.25 17.87
N LYS A 169 7.66 -1.53 17.04
CA LYS A 169 7.34 -2.83 16.42
C LYS A 169 8.17 -3.16 15.17
N TYR A 170 8.97 -2.24 14.64
CA TYR A 170 9.62 -2.35 13.31
C TYR A 170 11.11 -2.67 13.36
N GLU A 171 11.80 -2.43 14.48
CA GLU A 171 13.13 -3.02 14.72
C GLU A 171 13.09 -4.56 14.56
N PHE A 172 11.90 -5.16 14.70
CA PHE A 172 11.62 -6.56 14.42
C PHE A 172 11.81 -6.96 12.94
N LEU A 173 11.44 -6.12 11.97
CA LEU A 173 11.52 -6.44 10.54
C LEU A 173 12.97 -6.31 10.01
N GLU A 174 13.71 -5.30 10.47
CA GLU A 174 15.15 -5.16 10.18
C GLU A 174 15.99 -6.26 10.86
N ARG A 175 15.53 -6.80 12.01
CA ARG A 175 16.18 -7.91 12.73
C ARG A 175 15.77 -9.31 12.24
N MET A 176 14.97 -9.44 11.18
CA MET A 176 14.62 -10.73 10.56
C MET A 176 15.78 -11.35 9.72
N LYS A 177 17.02 -11.26 10.23
CA LYS A 177 17.99 -12.35 10.10
C LYS A 177 17.72 -13.32 11.24
N TRP A 178 16.74 -14.20 11.03
CA TRP A 178 16.24 -15.11 12.07
C TRP A 178 17.32 -16.10 12.53
N ASN A 179 17.85 -15.89 13.74
CA ASN A 179 18.37 -16.94 14.61
C ASN A 179 17.45 -17.01 15.84
N SER A 180 16.43 -17.87 15.84
CA SER A 180 15.72 -18.20 17.08
C SER A 180 15.95 -19.67 17.43
N LYS A 181 16.35 -19.90 18.68
CA LYS A 181 16.28 -21.21 19.32
C LYS A 181 14.81 -21.68 19.35
N GLU A 182 14.65 -22.96 19.04
CA GLU A 182 13.41 -23.69 18.92
C GLU A 182 12.69 -23.80 20.27
N GLU A 183 11.40 -23.46 20.30
CA GLU A 183 10.46 -24.11 21.22
C GLU A 183 9.66 -25.12 20.41
N SER A 184 9.82 -26.39 20.76
CA SER A 184 9.28 -27.53 20.02
C SER A 184 7.79 -27.71 20.32
N VAL A 185 6.93 -27.28 19.40
CA VAL A 185 5.55 -27.77 19.34
C VAL A 185 5.57 -29.11 18.59
N THR A 186 5.55 -30.21 19.33
CA THR A 186 5.47 -31.58 18.80
C THR A 186 4.07 -31.84 18.24
N ARG A 187 3.82 -31.43 16.99
CA ARG A 187 2.69 -31.90 16.20
C ARG A 187 3.22 -32.57 14.94
N THR A 188 2.80 -33.80 14.69
CA THR A 188 3.13 -34.56 13.48
C THR A 188 2.71 -33.75 12.25
N LYS A 189 3.70 -33.20 11.51
CA LYS A 189 3.46 -32.45 10.27
C LYS A 189 2.77 -33.38 9.28
N ARG A 190 1.50 -33.10 8.94
CA ARG A 190 0.91 -33.62 7.71
C ARG A 190 1.77 -33.12 6.54
N SER A 191 1.89 -33.90 5.46
CA SER A 191 2.56 -33.43 4.24
C SER A 191 1.89 -32.12 3.79
N VAL A 192 2.65 -31.02 3.79
CA VAL A 192 2.12 -29.70 3.42
C VAL A 192 1.93 -29.67 1.92
N ASP A 193 0.72 -29.32 1.48
CA ASP A 193 0.41 -29.08 0.08
C ASP A 193 0.94 -27.70 -0.34
N MET A 194 2.11 -27.69 -0.98
CA MET A 194 2.75 -26.47 -1.47
C MET A 194 1.95 -25.77 -2.59
N SER A 195 0.91 -26.39 -3.15
CA SER A 195 -0.01 -25.74 -4.10
C SER A 195 -1.04 -24.83 -3.41
N ARG A 196 -1.17 -24.90 -2.08
CA ARG A 196 -2.16 -24.15 -1.27
C ARG A 196 -1.53 -23.08 -0.38
N THR A 197 -0.52 -22.37 -0.88
CA THR A 197 0.15 -21.28 -0.16
C THR A 197 -0.41 -19.90 -0.49
N THR A 198 -1.49 -19.82 -1.27
CA THR A 198 -2.12 -18.56 -1.68
C THR A 198 -3.35 -18.24 -0.83
N CYS A 199 -3.33 -17.10 -0.14
CA CYS A 199 -4.47 -16.57 0.60
C CYS A 199 -5.32 -15.65 -0.31
N LEU A 200 -6.54 -16.08 -0.61
CA LEU A 200 -7.50 -15.25 -1.37
C LEU A 200 -8.07 -14.15 -0.48
N MET A 201 -8.06 -12.92 -0.95
CA MET A 201 -8.48 -11.74 -0.19
C MET A 201 -9.71 -11.08 -0.80
N GLN A 202 -10.59 -10.58 0.08
CA GLN A 202 -11.57 -9.56 -0.28
C GLN A 202 -11.16 -8.22 0.32
N LEU A 203 -10.82 -7.26 -0.52
CA LEU A 203 -10.50 -5.91 -0.08
C LEU A 203 -11.73 -5.02 -0.22
N LYS A 204 -11.95 -4.16 0.78
CA LYS A 204 -12.95 -3.09 0.73
C LYS A 204 -12.21 -1.76 0.84
N ALA A 205 -12.50 -0.81 -0.03
CA ALA A 205 -12.06 0.57 0.09
C ALA A 205 -13.29 1.42 0.40
N ASP A 206 -13.26 2.15 1.51
CA ASP A 206 -14.38 3.05 1.83
C ASP A 206 -14.35 4.32 0.98
N TYR A 207 -15.42 5.12 1.13
CA TYR A 207 -15.56 6.41 0.47
C TYR A 207 -14.38 7.36 0.73
N LEU A 208 -13.77 7.31 1.92
CA LEU A 208 -12.65 8.21 2.25
C LEU A 208 -11.38 7.80 1.51
N PHE A 209 -11.12 6.50 1.41
CA PHE A 209 -10.07 5.96 0.56
C PHE A 209 -10.30 6.33 -0.91
N PHE A 210 -11.50 6.10 -1.43
CA PHE A 210 -11.84 6.46 -2.81
C PHE A 210 -11.68 7.96 -3.07
N LYS A 211 -12.19 8.81 -2.17
CA LYS A 211 -12.08 10.27 -2.26
C LYS A 211 -10.63 10.74 -2.35
N ARG A 212 -9.70 10.09 -1.63
CA ARG A 212 -8.27 10.42 -1.68
C ARG A 212 -7.70 10.25 -3.09
N PHE A 213 -8.04 9.16 -3.76
CA PHE A 213 -7.49 8.81 -5.08
C PHE A 213 -8.36 9.27 -6.25
N ARG A 214 -9.56 9.78 -5.98
CA ARG A 214 -10.48 10.48 -6.89
C ARG A 214 -11.11 9.63 -7.99
N ASN A 215 -10.52 8.51 -8.40
CA ASN A 215 -11.11 7.61 -9.39
C ASN A 215 -10.73 6.13 -9.13
N LEU A 216 -11.47 5.23 -9.79
CA LEU A 216 -11.32 3.79 -9.62
C LEU A 216 -9.95 3.27 -10.07
N GLN A 217 -9.43 3.78 -11.19
CA GLN A 217 -8.15 3.33 -11.74
C GLN A 217 -7.01 3.61 -10.77
N GLU A 218 -7.00 4.82 -10.19
CA GLU A 218 -6.04 5.24 -9.16
C GLU A 218 -6.17 4.41 -7.89
N ALA A 219 -7.40 4.23 -7.37
CA ALA A 219 -7.62 3.43 -6.16
C ALA A 219 -7.14 1.98 -6.35
N ILE A 220 -7.43 1.37 -7.50
CA ILE A 220 -6.98 0.01 -7.83
C ILE A 220 -5.47 -0.05 -8.01
N SER A 221 -4.87 0.96 -8.63
CA SER A 221 -3.42 1.09 -8.78
C SER A 221 -2.69 1.06 -7.44
N GLN A 222 -3.16 1.85 -6.46
CA GLN A 222 -2.61 1.86 -5.11
C GLN A 222 -2.73 0.50 -4.44
N ILE A 223 -3.91 -0.12 -4.53
CA ILE A 223 -4.16 -1.45 -3.96
C ILE A 223 -3.26 -2.51 -4.60
N ALA A 224 -3.07 -2.46 -5.92
CA ALA A 224 -2.16 -3.35 -6.61
C ALA A 224 -0.72 -3.19 -6.09
N GLY A 225 -0.24 -1.96 -5.93
CA GLY A 225 1.08 -1.66 -5.36
C GLY A 225 1.24 -2.16 -3.92
N TYR A 226 0.22 -1.96 -3.08
CA TYR A 226 0.23 -2.45 -1.70
C TYR A 226 0.35 -3.97 -1.65
N MET A 227 -0.49 -4.67 -2.41
CA MET A 227 -0.49 -6.13 -2.46
C MET A 227 0.80 -6.70 -3.06
N ARG A 228 1.39 -6.01 -4.06
CA ARG A 228 2.71 -6.38 -4.59
C ARG A 228 3.79 -6.30 -3.55
N SER A 229 3.82 -5.21 -2.81
CA SER A 229 4.82 -4.99 -1.77
C SER A 229 4.66 -5.98 -0.62
N VAL A 230 3.42 -6.29 -0.21
CA VAL A 230 3.15 -7.36 0.76
C VAL A 230 3.67 -8.70 0.25
N ASN A 231 3.35 -9.07 -0.99
CA ASN A 231 3.82 -10.33 -1.57
C ASN A 231 5.34 -10.41 -1.66
N ALA A 232 6.03 -9.30 -1.99
CA ALA A 232 7.48 -9.24 -1.99
C ALA A 232 8.10 -9.52 -0.61
N ILE A 233 7.41 -9.13 0.48
CA ILE A 233 7.83 -9.44 1.85
C ILE A 233 7.60 -10.93 2.16
N TYR A 234 6.40 -11.45 1.93
CA TYR A 234 6.01 -12.79 2.35
C TYR A 234 6.61 -13.92 1.50
N ASP A 235 6.86 -13.70 0.21
CA ASP A 235 7.42 -14.71 -0.70
C ASP A 235 8.86 -15.09 -0.33
N GLN A 236 9.59 -14.18 0.33
CA GLN A 236 10.96 -14.41 0.78
C GLN A 236 11.06 -15.20 2.11
N VAL A 237 9.95 -15.36 2.83
CA VAL A 237 9.95 -15.96 4.17
C VAL A 237 9.74 -17.47 4.08
N ASN A 238 10.58 -18.21 4.81
CA ASN A 238 10.41 -19.65 5.02
C ASN A 238 9.74 -19.91 6.38
N PHE A 239 8.44 -20.20 6.36
CA PHE A 239 7.66 -20.54 7.56
C PHE A 239 7.83 -22.04 7.89
N ASN A 240 8.98 -22.42 8.45
CA ASN A 240 9.27 -23.78 8.90
C ASN A 240 9.06 -24.86 7.81
N GLY A 241 9.48 -24.55 6.59
CA GLY A 241 9.37 -25.39 5.39
C GLY A 241 8.28 -24.94 4.41
N ILE A 242 7.37 -24.06 4.82
CA ILE A 242 6.35 -23.48 3.96
C ILE A 242 6.93 -22.22 3.30
N LYS A 243 7.05 -22.27 1.98
CA LYS A 243 7.60 -21.19 1.13
C LYS A 243 6.51 -20.68 0.20
N HIS A 244 6.75 -19.53 -0.44
CA HIS A 244 5.88 -18.96 -1.47
C HIS A 244 4.46 -18.65 -0.98
N ILE A 245 4.36 -18.18 0.27
CA ILE A 245 3.11 -17.62 0.78
C ILE A 245 2.86 -16.31 0.06
N ASN A 246 1.70 -16.22 -0.59
CA ASN A 246 1.29 -15.00 -1.29
C ASN A 246 -0.20 -14.75 -1.13
N PHE A 247 -0.61 -13.55 -1.50
CA PHE A 247 -1.97 -13.04 -1.35
C PHE A 247 -2.49 -12.58 -2.70
N LYS A 248 -3.72 -12.99 -3.02
CA LYS A 248 -4.41 -12.58 -4.24
C LYS A 248 -5.76 -11.98 -3.94
N VAL A 249 -6.04 -10.81 -4.49
CA VAL A 249 -7.32 -10.13 -4.40
C VAL A 249 -8.31 -10.83 -5.33
N LYS A 250 -9.33 -11.44 -4.74
CA LYS A 250 -10.44 -12.08 -5.46
C LYS A 250 -11.57 -11.09 -5.73
N VAL A 251 -11.89 -10.28 -4.72
CA VAL A 251 -12.96 -9.28 -4.80
C VAL A 251 -12.43 -7.98 -4.23
N LEU A 252 -12.67 -6.88 -4.95
CA LEU A 252 -12.40 -5.52 -4.48
C LEU A 252 -13.70 -4.73 -4.48
N ASN A 253 -14.19 -4.35 -3.31
CA ASN A 253 -15.37 -3.50 -3.16
C ASN A 253 -14.94 -2.04 -2.90
N ILE A 254 -15.24 -1.12 -3.82
CA ILE A 254 -14.91 0.30 -3.69
C ILE A 254 -16.21 1.08 -3.51
N ILE A 255 -16.36 1.74 -2.37
CA ILE A 255 -17.50 2.61 -2.09
C ILE A 255 -17.19 3.97 -2.69
N GLN A 256 -17.89 4.36 -3.76
CA GLN A 256 -17.61 5.62 -4.45
C GLN A 256 -18.35 6.81 -3.83
N GLU A 257 -19.53 6.56 -3.26
CA GLU A 257 -20.38 7.60 -2.69
C GLU A 257 -20.48 7.49 -1.17
N LYS A 258 -20.60 8.65 -0.50
CA LYS A 258 -20.83 8.66 0.94
C LYS A 258 -22.26 8.18 1.21
N GLN A 259 -22.40 7.05 1.89
CA GLN A 259 -23.69 6.51 2.33
C GLN A 259 -24.00 7.00 3.76
N PRO A 260 -24.81 8.05 3.97
CA PRO A 260 -24.97 8.69 5.28
C PRO A 260 -25.56 7.76 6.35
N ASP A 261 -26.43 6.83 5.96
CA ASP A 261 -27.10 5.91 6.89
C ASP A 261 -26.25 4.69 7.26
N ASN A 262 -25.09 4.52 6.63
CA ASN A 262 -24.20 3.41 6.92
C ASN A 262 -23.41 3.70 8.20
N ALA A 263 -23.57 2.86 9.23
CA ALA A 263 -22.87 2.99 10.50
C ALA A 263 -21.34 3.04 10.36
N MET A 264 -20.78 2.43 9.31
CA MET A 264 -19.34 2.49 9.01
C MET A 264 -18.87 3.89 8.63
N ASN A 265 -19.77 4.80 8.21
CA ASN A 265 -19.46 6.15 7.72
C ASN A 265 -19.51 7.23 8.80
N SER A 266 -19.75 6.86 10.06
CA SER A 266 -19.65 7.78 11.20
C SER A 266 -18.26 8.43 11.25
N ALA A 267 -18.23 9.76 11.40
CA ALA A 267 -16.99 10.55 11.35
C ALA A 267 -16.04 10.27 12.51
N TYR A 268 -16.57 9.84 13.66
CA TYR A 268 -15.82 9.62 14.91
C TYR A 268 -15.76 8.15 15.31
N ILE A 269 -15.97 7.23 14.36
CA ILE A 269 -15.88 5.80 14.65
C ILE A 269 -14.43 5.41 14.98
N GLY A 270 -14.22 4.74 16.11
CA GLY A 270 -12.91 4.20 16.47
C GLY A 270 -12.51 3.00 15.60
N PRO A 271 -11.20 2.68 15.50
CA PRO A 271 -10.70 1.60 14.65
C PRO A 271 -11.27 0.22 15.05
N GLU A 272 -11.44 -0.07 16.34
CA GLU A 272 -12.01 -1.32 16.84
C GLU A 272 -13.48 -1.43 16.46
N LYS A 273 -14.25 -0.35 16.60
CA LYS A 273 -15.66 -0.34 16.23
C LYS A 273 -15.82 -0.50 14.72
N LEU A 274 -14.95 0.12 13.92
CA LEU A 274 -14.95 -0.06 12.47
C LEU A 274 -14.61 -1.50 12.09
N LEU A 275 -13.61 -2.11 12.72
CA LEU A 275 -13.28 -3.52 12.53
C LEU A 275 -14.47 -4.42 12.90
N MET A 276 -15.15 -4.17 14.01
CA MET A 276 -16.35 -4.92 14.40
C MET A 276 -17.47 -4.82 13.36
N LEU A 277 -17.72 -3.63 12.82
CA LEU A 277 -18.70 -3.46 11.73
C LEU A 277 -18.25 -4.17 10.45
N HIS A 278 -16.95 -4.16 10.13
CA HIS A 278 -16.44 -4.90 8.97
C HIS A 278 -16.62 -6.40 9.19
N SER A 279 -16.35 -6.87 10.40
CA SER A 279 -16.49 -8.27 10.82
C SER A 279 -17.94 -8.77 10.83
N SER A 280 -18.96 -7.90 10.82
CA SER A 280 -20.37 -8.35 10.83
C SER A 280 -20.82 -8.96 9.50
N TYR A 281 -20.02 -8.89 8.45
CA TYR A 281 -20.31 -9.50 7.16
C TYR A 281 -19.75 -10.93 7.08
N ASN A 282 -20.32 -11.74 6.18
CA ASN A 282 -19.88 -13.10 5.92
C ASN A 282 -18.75 -13.12 4.88
N TYR A 283 -17.55 -13.54 5.30
CA TYR A 283 -16.36 -13.67 4.46
C TYR A 283 -15.86 -15.12 4.34
N ASN A 284 -16.75 -16.10 4.43
CA ASN A 284 -16.41 -17.54 4.34
C ASN A 284 -15.77 -17.96 3.01
N ASN A 285 -15.95 -17.17 1.96
CA ASN A 285 -15.48 -17.48 0.61
C ASN A 285 -14.05 -16.99 0.32
N VAL A 286 -13.41 -16.34 1.30
CA VAL A 286 -12.05 -15.81 1.21
C VAL A 286 -11.24 -16.17 2.46
N CYS A 287 -9.92 -16.18 2.32
CA CYS A 287 -9.00 -16.43 3.42
C CYS A 287 -8.95 -15.23 4.38
N LEU A 288 -8.93 -14.00 3.85
CA LEU A 288 -8.96 -12.75 4.63
C LEU A 288 -9.85 -11.69 3.97
N SER A 289 -10.42 -10.78 4.76
CA SER A 289 -11.02 -9.54 4.26
C SER A 289 -10.48 -8.30 4.96
N TYR A 290 -10.08 -7.29 4.20
CA TYR A 290 -9.49 -6.06 4.76
C TYR A 290 -10.21 -4.82 4.28
N LEU A 291 -10.44 -3.88 5.19
CA LEU A 291 -10.98 -2.56 4.89
C LEU A 291 -9.86 -1.51 4.88
N LEU A 292 -9.72 -0.82 3.76
CA LEU A 292 -8.82 0.31 3.55
C LEU A 292 -9.61 1.62 3.70
N THR A 293 -9.06 2.55 4.47
CA THR A 293 -9.68 3.85 4.75
C THR A 293 -8.65 4.97 4.78
N ASN A 294 -9.09 6.22 4.63
CA ASN A 294 -8.28 7.42 4.82
C ASN A 294 -8.74 8.17 6.08
N ARG A 295 -8.73 7.48 7.22
CA ARG A 295 -9.14 8.00 8.54
C ARG A 295 -7.95 8.21 9.45
N ASP A 296 -8.01 9.23 10.29
CA ASP A 296 -7.00 9.43 11.31
C ASP A 296 -7.46 8.83 12.64
N TYR A 297 -6.71 7.86 13.15
CA TYR A 297 -6.95 7.24 14.45
C TYR A 297 -5.88 7.64 15.47
N ASN A 298 -5.38 8.87 15.38
CA ASN A 298 -4.43 9.45 16.35
C ASN A 298 -3.18 8.60 16.57
N GLY A 299 -2.70 7.94 15.51
CA GLY A 299 -1.48 7.11 15.52
C GLY A 299 -1.69 5.61 15.34
N VAL A 300 -2.94 5.11 15.43
CA VAL A 300 -3.27 3.73 15.05
C VAL A 300 -3.39 3.63 13.52
N LEU A 301 -2.55 2.80 12.90
CA LEU A 301 -2.51 2.64 11.44
C LEU A 301 -3.30 1.44 10.93
N GLY A 302 -3.62 0.50 11.82
CA GLY A 302 -4.39 -0.69 11.49
C GLY A 302 -4.75 -1.46 12.75
N VAL A 303 -5.69 -2.39 12.57
CA VAL A 303 -6.03 -3.41 13.57
C VAL A 303 -6.63 -4.61 12.85
N ALA A 304 -6.22 -5.80 13.25
CA ALA A 304 -6.73 -7.05 12.72
C ALA A 304 -6.98 -8.08 13.81
N TRP A 305 -7.89 -9.02 13.55
CA TRP A 305 -8.07 -10.18 14.41
C TRP A 305 -6.85 -11.10 14.32
N THR A 306 -6.22 -11.35 15.45
CA THR A 306 -5.04 -12.21 15.51
C THR A 306 -5.41 -13.68 15.25
N GLY A 307 -4.62 -14.35 14.42
CA GLY A 307 -4.69 -15.78 14.16
C GLY A 307 -4.61 -16.62 15.43
N LYS A 308 -5.62 -17.46 15.67
CA LYS A 308 -5.67 -18.39 16.81
C LYS A 308 -6.22 -19.74 16.35
N GLU A 309 -5.89 -20.82 17.08
CA GLU A 309 -6.42 -22.14 16.77
C GLU A 309 -7.95 -22.16 16.80
N GLY A 310 -8.55 -22.99 15.94
CA GLY A 310 -10.00 -23.07 15.78
C GLY A 310 -10.57 -21.85 15.06
N ASN A 311 -11.82 -21.50 15.36
CA ASN A 311 -12.52 -20.39 14.72
C ASN A 311 -12.46 -19.10 15.56
N ASN A 312 -11.27 -18.75 16.05
CA ASN A 312 -11.08 -17.72 17.08
C ASN A 312 -10.38 -16.45 16.56
N GLY A 313 -10.10 -16.34 15.25
CA GLY A 313 -9.45 -15.18 14.65
C GLY A 313 -8.43 -15.52 13.56
N GLY A 314 -8.19 -14.54 12.69
CA GLY A 314 -7.20 -14.59 11.61
C GLY A 314 -7.61 -15.42 10.41
N ILE A 315 -6.61 -15.84 9.63
CA ILE A 315 -6.80 -16.51 8.34
C ILE A 315 -7.82 -17.65 8.40
N CYS A 316 -8.71 -17.71 7.40
CA CYS A 316 -9.69 -18.77 7.23
C CYS A 316 -10.69 -18.95 8.39
N SER A 317 -10.84 -17.95 9.28
CA SER A 317 -11.94 -17.93 10.24
C SER A 317 -13.27 -17.77 9.52
N MET A 318 -14.23 -18.60 9.90
CA MET A 318 -15.59 -18.66 9.37
C MET A 318 -16.53 -17.76 10.16
N PHE A 319 -17.54 -17.23 9.48
CA PHE A 319 -18.67 -16.52 10.05
C PHE A 319 -19.39 -17.42 11.07
N SER A 320 -19.46 -16.94 12.31
CA SER A 320 -20.08 -17.69 13.41
C SER A 320 -20.50 -16.76 14.54
N LYS A 321 -21.20 -17.31 15.54
CA LYS A 321 -21.53 -16.59 16.77
C LYS A 321 -20.27 -16.20 17.52
N LEU A 322 -20.16 -14.92 17.86
CA LEU A 322 -19.04 -14.37 18.61
C LEU A 322 -19.13 -14.82 20.07
N LYS A 323 -18.05 -15.42 20.58
CA LYS A 323 -17.99 -15.93 21.97
C LYS A 323 -18.16 -14.83 23.01
N ASP A 324 -17.57 -13.67 22.73
CA ASP A 324 -17.53 -12.54 23.67
C ASP A 324 -18.70 -11.56 23.49
N ALA A 325 -19.61 -11.83 22.55
CA ALA A 325 -20.79 -11.00 22.27
C ALA A 325 -22.01 -11.88 21.99
N PRO A 326 -22.72 -12.34 23.04
CA PRO A 326 -23.90 -13.20 22.90
C PRO A 326 -24.93 -12.60 21.94
N GLY A 327 -25.41 -13.41 20.99
CA GLY A 327 -26.39 -12.99 19.98
C GLY A 327 -25.82 -12.24 18.78
N THR A 328 -24.50 -11.98 18.73
CA THR A 328 -23.83 -11.34 17.60
C THR A 328 -23.09 -12.39 16.76
N GLU A 329 -23.19 -12.29 15.43
CA GLU A 329 -22.43 -13.11 14.49
C GLU A 329 -21.39 -12.26 13.76
N GLY A 330 -20.29 -12.88 13.36
CA GLY A 330 -19.24 -12.19 12.62
C GLY A 330 -18.17 -13.13 12.06
N SER A 331 -17.42 -12.62 11.08
CA SER A 331 -16.20 -13.23 10.55
C SER A 331 -14.98 -12.60 11.22
N LEU A 332 -14.11 -13.43 11.77
CA LEU A 332 -12.87 -12.98 12.44
C LEU A 332 -11.63 -13.10 11.55
N ASN A 333 -11.81 -13.28 10.24
CA ASN A 333 -10.76 -13.25 9.23
C ASN A 333 -10.59 -11.83 8.65
N THR A 334 -10.77 -10.80 9.49
CA THR A 334 -10.88 -9.41 9.07
C THR A 334 -9.79 -8.51 9.65
N GLY A 335 -9.48 -7.44 8.93
CA GLY A 335 -8.61 -6.37 9.39
C GLY A 335 -8.97 -5.02 8.79
N ILE A 336 -8.45 -3.94 9.37
CA ILE A 336 -8.55 -2.59 8.83
C ILE A 336 -7.15 -1.98 8.74
N VAL A 337 -6.92 -1.17 7.71
CA VAL A 337 -5.70 -0.36 7.56
C VAL A 337 -6.09 1.03 7.11
N THR A 338 -5.51 2.05 7.74
CA THR A 338 -5.63 3.43 7.29
C THR A 338 -4.37 3.90 6.57
N ILE A 339 -4.57 4.77 5.58
CA ILE A 339 -3.50 5.40 4.79
C ILE A 339 -3.16 6.82 5.25
N GLN A 340 -3.70 7.25 6.40
CA GLN A 340 -3.52 8.60 6.95
C GLN A 340 -3.05 8.54 8.41
N LYS A 341 -2.23 9.52 8.80
CA LYS A 341 -1.84 9.79 10.19
C LYS A 341 -1.68 11.29 10.43
N TYR A 342 -2.24 11.80 11.52
CA TYR A 342 -2.17 13.23 11.90
C TYR A 342 -2.59 14.18 10.77
N GLY A 343 -3.69 13.85 10.08
CA GLY A 343 -4.19 14.61 8.94
C GLY A 343 -3.44 14.40 7.62
N GLN A 344 -2.37 13.62 7.61
CA GLN A 344 -1.41 13.56 6.50
C GLN A 344 -1.38 12.17 5.86
N TYR A 345 -1.32 12.14 4.52
CA TYR A 345 -1.20 10.91 3.76
C TYR A 345 0.16 10.24 3.99
N LEU A 346 0.14 8.93 4.22
CA LEU A 346 1.34 8.15 4.48
C LEU A 346 2.09 7.84 3.18
N PRO A 347 3.44 7.91 3.17
CA PRO A 347 4.24 7.34 2.09
C PRO A 347 3.92 5.84 1.89
N PRO A 348 3.87 5.32 0.64
CA PRO A 348 3.48 3.93 0.36
C PRO A 348 4.30 2.90 1.15
N ARG A 349 5.60 3.11 1.38
CA ARG A 349 6.41 2.21 2.23
C ARG A 349 5.75 1.91 3.58
N LEU A 350 5.22 2.94 4.23
CA LEU A 350 4.62 2.81 5.57
C LEU A 350 3.27 2.09 5.48
N ILE A 351 2.51 2.32 4.42
CA ILE A 351 1.27 1.60 4.15
C ILE A 351 1.55 0.12 3.85
N HIS A 352 2.54 -0.18 3.02
CA HIS A 352 2.94 -1.55 2.65
C HIS A 352 3.26 -2.37 3.89
N ILE A 353 4.06 -1.80 4.79
CA ILE A 353 4.51 -2.51 5.98
C ILE A 353 3.41 -2.54 7.03
N THR A 354 2.58 -1.50 7.17
CA THR A 354 1.38 -1.56 8.03
C THR A 354 0.46 -2.69 7.58
N LEU A 355 0.18 -2.81 6.28
CA LEU A 355 -0.65 -3.88 5.76
C LEU A 355 -0.01 -5.26 5.99
N ALA A 356 1.29 -5.40 5.72
CA ALA A 356 2.02 -6.64 5.98
C ALA A 356 2.01 -7.01 7.47
N HIS A 357 2.09 -6.02 8.35
CA HIS A 357 2.06 -6.15 9.79
C HIS A 357 0.71 -6.68 10.29
N GLU A 358 -0.39 -6.04 9.86
CA GLU A 358 -1.73 -6.50 10.22
C GLU A 358 -2.04 -7.89 9.65
N ILE A 359 -1.57 -8.19 8.44
CA ILE A 359 -1.66 -9.56 7.88
C ILE A 359 -0.86 -10.55 8.73
N GLY A 360 0.28 -10.13 9.28
CA GLY A 360 1.09 -10.93 10.20
C GLY A 360 0.34 -11.30 11.47
N HIS A 361 -0.44 -10.36 12.02
CA HIS A 361 -1.37 -10.65 13.11
C HIS A 361 -2.41 -11.67 12.69
N SER A 362 -3.04 -11.51 11.52
CA SER A 362 -4.00 -12.47 10.99
C SER A 362 -3.41 -13.88 10.77
N LEU A 363 -2.10 -13.99 10.53
CA LEU A 363 -1.37 -15.26 10.44
C LEU A 363 -1.00 -15.85 11.82
N GLY A 364 -1.22 -15.12 12.91
CA GLY A 364 -0.98 -15.57 14.29
C GLY A 364 0.29 -15.03 14.94
N SER A 365 0.99 -14.06 14.32
CA SER A 365 2.11 -13.39 14.98
C SER A 365 1.60 -12.50 16.12
N PRO A 366 2.13 -12.61 17.35
CA PRO A 366 1.66 -11.81 18.48
C PRO A 366 2.07 -10.33 18.36
N VAL A 367 1.32 -9.47 19.06
CA VAL A 367 1.77 -8.12 19.39
C VAL A 367 2.90 -8.28 20.42
N ARG A 368 4.16 -8.04 20.03
CA ARG A 368 5.27 -7.92 20.97
C ARG A 368 5.58 -6.46 21.24
#